data_AF-A0A256J6F2-F1
#
_entry.id   AF-A0A256J6F2-F1
#
_cell.length_a   1.000
_cell.length_b   1.000
_cell.length_c   1.000
_cell.angle_alpha   90.00
_cell.angle_beta   90.00
_cell.angle_gamma   90.00
#
_symmetry.space_group_name_H-M   'P 1'
#
loop_
_entity.id
_entity.type
_entity.pdbx_description
1 polymer ?
#
loop_
_entity_poly.entity_id
_entity_poly.type
_entity_poly.pdbx_seq_one_letter_code
_entity_poly.pdbx_strand_id
1 'polypeptide(L)'
;MLQSSYALWIGGIVVGMLIFALALLWLIGIAGASGEETPAERASRETEHTTDATSIDELRSEAESFRETAVDARANNDFDESIDAYGAAVARYQAILDELDTGAAESREEIEQSIDATREELETVRTLNDHRQELLETLKTAEQSFQVAIVAYTEGSQTLARIRFRQARDSFESALDLVEGSDEDLLSPPVKVSVEPDRTLPSTMLGELPAVPEPATASLADAEVETVTELESSKEPPWPPAVVETLVAEDDLDDEVATTLTLLSWVDGADTHEFGATTTVSQRHEQAVHGFTQSS
;
A
#
# COMPACT_ATOMS: atom_id res chain seq x y z
N MET A 1 -22.64 -15.84 35.85
CA MET A 1 -23.05 -16.83 34.83
C MET A 1 -22.41 -16.36 33.54
N LEU A 2 -21.13 -16.62 33.25
CA LEU A 2 -20.43 -17.88 32.88
C LEU A 2 -20.99 -18.55 31.61
N GLN A 3 -20.06 -18.83 30.69
CA GLN A 3 -20.12 -19.42 29.33
C GLN A 3 -20.15 -18.36 28.22
N SER A 4 -19.23 -18.31 27.24
CA SER A 4 -18.37 -19.35 26.66
C SER A 4 -17.13 -18.71 26.00
N SER A 5 -15.93 -19.05 26.48
CA SER A 5 -14.62 -18.72 25.87
C SER A 5 -13.80 -20.01 25.77
N TYR A 6 -14.08 -20.87 24.78
CA TYR A 6 -13.32 -22.12 24.58
C TYR A 6 -13.24 -22.62 23.12
N ALA A 7 -13.42 -21.75 22.11
CA ALA A 7 -13.36 -22.17 20.71
C ALA A 7 -12.05 -21.80 19.97
N LEU A 8 -11.18 -20.98 20.57
CA LEU A 8 -10.00 -20.40 19.88
C LEU A 8 -8.65 -21.05 20.24
N TRP A 9 -8.65 -22.23 20.88
CA TRP A 9 -7.41 -22.84 21.39
C TRP A 9 -7.07 -24.24 20.83
N ILE A 10 -7.83 -24.75 19.86
CA ILE A 10 -7.58 -26.08 19.26
C ILE A 10 -6.87 -25.98 17.90
N GLY A 11 -7.00 -24.86 17.16
CA GLY A 11 -6.35 -24.68 15.85
C GLY A 11 -4.82 -24.54 15.91
N GLY A 12 -4.26 -23.99 17.00
CA GLY A 12 -2.81 -23.76 17.13
C GLY A 12 -1.99 -25.00 17.53
N ILE A 13 -2.62 -26.05 18.08
CA ILE A 13 -1.89 -27.23 18.58
C ILE A 13 -1.60 -28.23 17.45
N VAL A 14 -2.43 -28.28 16.40
CA VAL A 14 -2.24 -29.22 15.28
C VAL A 14 -1.12 -28.74 14.34
N VAL A 15 -1.02 -27.43 14.10
CA VAL A 15 0.06 -26.84 13.28
C VAL A 15 1.42 -26.90 14.00
N GLY A 16 1.44 -26.70 15.33
CA GLY A 16 2.67 -26.81 16.13
C GLY A 16 3.24 -28.23 16.27
N MET A 17 2.40 -29.27 16.23
CA MET A 17 2.86 -30.67 16.31
C MET A 17 3.45 -31.19 14.98
N LEU A 18 2.99 -30.67 13.83
CA LEU A 18 3.48 -31.08 12.51
C LEU A 18 4.90 -30.57 12.23
N ILE A 19 5.24 -29.38 12.73
CA ILE A 19 6.59 -28.81 12.62
C ILE A 19 7.60 -29.56 13.53
N PHE A 20 7.16 -30.11 14.67
CA PHE A 20 8.06 -30.83 15.59
C PHE A 20 8.37 -32.27 15.14
N ALA A 21 7.50 -32.91 14.36
CA ALA A 21 7.74 -34.26 13.83
C ALA A 21 8.77 -34.28 12.68
N LEU A 22 8.81 -33.22 11.86
CA LEU A 22 9.75 -33.09 10.74
C LEU A 22 11.20 -32.79 11.16
N ALA A 23 11.41 -32.19 12.33
CA ALA A 23 12.76 -31.92 12.85
C ALA A 23 13.49 -33.18 13.40
N LEU A 24 12.76 -34.25 13.74
CA LEU A 24 13.34 -35.48 14.30
C LEU A 24 13.80 -36.50 13.24
N LEU A 25 13.40 -36.33 11.98
CA LEU A 25 13.77 -37.24 10.88
C LEU A 25 15.10 -36.89 10.19
N TRP A 26 15.71 -35.75 10.55
CA TRP A 26 17.01 -35.32 10.00
C TRP A 26 18.24 -35.72 10.85
N LEU A 27 18.07 -36.51 11.92
CA LEU A 27 19.16 -36.97 12.80
C LEU A 27 19.52 -38.46 12.70
N ILE A 28 18.86 -39.24 11.83
CA ILE A 28 19.26 -40.64 11.56
C ILE A 28 19.92 -40.71 10.17
N GLY A 29 21.08 -40.08 10.09
CA GLY A 29 22.02 -40.25 8.98
C GLY A 29 22.99 -41.41 9.26
N ILE A 30 23.11 -42.28 8.26
CA ILE A 30 24.37 -42.91 7.82
C ILE A 30 24.93 -44.04 8.70
N ALA A 31 24.63 -45.30 8.34
CA ALA A 31 25.56 -46.42 8.47
C ALA A 31 25.09 -47.62 7.63
N GLY A 32 25.92 -48.09 6.68
CA GLY A 32 25.76 -49.44 6.12
C GLY A 32 26.18 -49.63 4.66
N ALA A 33 27.48 -49.56 4.39
CA ALA A 33 28.06 -50.13 3.18
C ALA A 33 28.27 -51.65 3.33
N SER A 34 28.11 -52.39 2.23
CA SER A 34 28.80 -53.64 1.81
C SER A 34 27.87 -54.79 1.37
N GLY A 35 28.23 -55.45 0.26
CA GLY A 35 27.98 -56.89 0.09
C GLY A 35 27.36 -57.36 -1.24
N GLU A 36 28.23 -57.74 -2.17
CA GLU A 36 28.16 -58.91 -3.08
C GLU A 36 27.18 -58.98 -4.27
N GLU A 37 27.79 -59.17 -5.45
CA GLU A 37 27.20 -59.61 -6.72
C GLU A 37 26.86 -61.11 -6.71
N THR A 38 25.74 -61.51 -7.33
CA THR A 38 25.63 -62.74 -8.15
C THR A 38 24.44 -62.59 -9.14
N PRO A 39 24.53 -63.02 -10.41
CA PRO A 39 23.57 -62.66 -11.46
C PRO A 39 22.54 -63.76 -11.78
N ALA A 40 21.51 -63.32 -12.53
CA ALA A 40 20.47 -64.05 -13.28
C ALA A 40 19.12 -64.19 -12.58
N GLU A 41 18.08 -63.53 -13.11
CA GLU A 41 17.04 -64.20 -13.90
C GLU A 41 16.21 -63.15 -14.65
N ARG A 42 16.02 -63.34 -15.96
CA ARG A 42 15.06 -62.58 -16.77
C ARG A 42 13.65 -63.07 -16.43
N ALA A 43 12.79 -62.19 -15.94
CA ALA A 43 11.35 -62.35 -16.03
C ALA A 43 10.73 -61.08 -16.62
N SER A 44 9.91 -61.28 -17.64
CA SER A 44 9.21 -60.26 -18.39
C SER A 44 8.06 -59.65 -17.58
N ARG A 45 7.96 -58.33 -17.66
CA ARG A 45 6.74 -57.56 -17.93
C ARG A 45 5.63 -57.61 -16.87
N GLU A 46 5.61 -56.57 -16.07
CA GLU A 46 4.40 -55.79 -15.77
C GLU A 46 4.85 -54.33 -15.64
N THR A 47 4.62 -53.52 -16.66
CA THR A 47 4.63 -52.06 -16.49
C THR A 47 3.36 -51.76 -15.70
N GLU A 48 3.47 -51.83 -14.38
CA GLU A 48 2.63 -51.03 -13.51
C GLU A 48 2.78 -49.60 -14.01
N HIS A 49 1.68 -49.00 -14.49
CA HIS A 49 1.57 -47.56 -14.42
C HIS A 49 1.50 -47.22 -12.93
N THR A 50 2.65 -47.20 -12.28
CA THR A 50 2.88 -46.28 -11.18
C THR A 50 2.77 -44.92 -11.83
N THR A 51 1.58 -44.32 -11.81
CA THR A 51 1.48 -42.86 -11.84
C THR A 51 2.47 -42.42 -10.77
N ASP A 52 3.59 -41.85 -11.21
CA ASP A 52 4.80 -41.76 -10.40
C ASP A 52 4.43 -40.97 -9.15
N ALA A 53 4.37 -41.58 -7.96
CA ALA A 53 4.07 -40.83 -6.73
C ALA A 53 5.05 -39.65 -6.58
N THR A 54 6.24 -39.80 -7.17
CA THR A 54 7.25 -38.78 -7.42
C THR A 54 6.71 -37.54 -8.16
N SER A 55 5.84 -37.68 -9.18
CA SER A 55 5.28 -36.54 -9.95
C SER A 55 4.22 -35.77 -9.17
N ILE A 56 3.33 -36.47 -8.46
CA ILE A 56 2.29 -35.82 -7.64
C ILE A 56 2.91 -35.08 -6.45
N ASP A 57 3.89 -35.69 -5.78
CA ASP A 57 4.60 -35.05 -4.66
C ASP A 57 5.45 -33.86 -5.14
N GLU A 58 6.07 -33.94 -6.32
CA GLU A 58 6.78 -32.82 -6.94
C GLU A 58 5.82 -31.67 -7.26
N LEU A 59 4.68 -31.94 -7.92
CA LEU A 59 3.66 -30.93 -8.20
C LEU A 59 3.11 -30.29 -6.93
N ARG A 60 2.91 -31.07 -5.86
CA ARG A 60 2.46 -30.55 -4.57
C ARG A 60 3.51 -29.64 -3.93
N SER A 61 4.77 -30.05 -3.97
CA SER A 61 5.88 -29.24 -3.45
C SER A 61 6.04 -27.93 -4.23
N GLU A 62 5.88 -27.97 -5.55
CA GLU A 62 5.89 -26.77 -6.39
C GLU A 62 4.71 -25.85 -6.08
N ALA A 63 3.50 -26.40 -5.93
CA ALA A 63 2.31 -25.63 -5.58
C ALA A 63 2.51 -24.87 -4.25
N GLU A 64 3.02 -25.53 -3.23
CA GLU A 64 3.27 -24.90 -1.93
C GLU A 64 4.41 -23.87 -2.00
N SER A 65 5.46 -24.14 -2.77
CA SER A 65 6.52 -23.15 -3.02
C SER A 65 5.97 -21.89 -3.69
N PHE A 66 5.04 -22.01 -4.65
CA PHE A 66 4.39 -20.86 -5.26
C PHE A 66 3.50 -20.11 -4.27
N ARG A 67 2.80 -20.80 -3.36
CA ARG A 67 2.03 -20.14 -2.29
C ARG A 67 2.94 -19.36 -1.34
N GLU A 68 4.08 -19.92 -0.95
CA GLU A 68 5.07 -19.22 -0.12
C GLU A 68 5.58 -17.95 -0.82
N THR A 69 5.97 -18.04 -2.10
CA THR A 69 6.32 -16.87 -2.91
C THR A 69 5.19 -15.85 -2.96
N ALA A 70 3.94 -16.28 -3.11
CA ALA A 70 2.80 -15.38 -3.17
C ALA A 70 2.56 -14.62 -1.86
N VAL A 71 2.72 -15.30 -0.72
CA VAL A 71 2.63 -14.71 0.62
C VAL A 71 3.76 -13.70 0.84
N ASP A 72 4.99 -14.07 0.50
CA ASP A 72 6.16 -13.18 0.63
C ASP A 72 6.03 -11.94 -0.28
N ALA A 73 5.60 -12.12 -1.52
CA ALA A 73 5.33 -11.03 -2.46
C ALA A 73 4.24 -10.09 -1.93
N ARG A 74 3.13 -10.63 -1.40
CA ARG A 74 2.09 -9.83 -0.74
C ARG A 74 2.65 -9.03 0.43
N ALA A 75 3.46 -9.65 1.30
CA ALA A 75 4.07 -8.97 2.45
C ALA A 75 5.02 -7.83 2.03
N ASN A 76 5.66 -7.98 0.88
CA ASN A 76 6.52 -6.97 0.27
C ASN A 76 5.77 -5.97 -0.62
N ASN A 77 4.45 -6.12 -0.79
CA ASN A 77 3.57 -5.31 -1.65
C ASN A 77 3.89 -5.40 -3.13
N ASP A 78 4.51 -6.50 -3.55
CA ASP A 78 4.60 -6.89 -4.95
C ASP A 78 3.32 -7.67 -5.31
N PHE A 79 2.23 -6.93 -5.50
CA PHE A 79 0.92 -7.54 -5.75
C PHE A 79 0.87 -8.29 -7.08
N ASP A 80 1.59 -7.82 -8.10
CA ASP A 80 1.66 -8.49 -9.39
C ASP A 80 2.37 -9.85 -9.25
N GLU A 81 3.52 -9.91 -8.57
CA GLU A 81 4.20 -11.18 -8.28
C GLU A 81 3.33 -12.10 -7.41
N SER A 82 2.63 -11.55 -6.42
CA SER A 82 1.73 -12.33 -5.56
C SER A 82 0.57 -12.96 -6.35
N ILE A 83 -0.07 -12.18 -7.24
CA ILE A 83 -1.16 -12.64 -8.11
C ILE A 83 -0.67 -13.75 -9.05
N ASP A 84 0.50 -13.56 -9.67
CA ASP A 84 1.09 -14.54 -10.58
C ASP A 84 1.45 -15.84 -9.85
N ALA A 85 2.04 -15.74 -8.65
CA ALA A 85 2.44 -16.88 -7.84
C ALA A 85 1.23 -17.68 -7.32
N TYR A 86 0.18 -17.02 -6.80
CA TYR A 86 -1.05 -17.74 -6.45
C TYR A 86 -1.71 -18.40 -7.68
N GLY A 87 -1.69 -17.73 -8.84
CA GLY A 87 -2.14 -18.30 -10.10
C GLY A 87 -1.37 -19.57 -10.49
N ALA A 88 -0.05 -19.56 -10.33
CA ALA A 88 0.81 -20.71 -10.56
C ALA A 88 0.53 -21.86 -9.59
N ALA A 89 0.32 -21.56 -8.30
CA ALA A 89 -0.06 -22.57 -7.31
C ALA A 89 -1.38 -23.28 -7.67
N VAL A 90 -2.41 -22.52 -8.05
CA VAL A 90 -3.69 -23.09 -8.51
C VAL A 90 -3.49 -24.01 -9.71
N ALA A 91 -2.67 -23.61 -10.69
CA ALA A 91 -2.39 -24.42 -11.87
C ALA A 91 -1.70 -25.76 -11.50
N ARG A 92 -0.80 -25.76 -10.51
CA ARG A 92 -0.14 -26.98 -10.03
C ARG A 92 -1.09 -27.90 -9.29
N TYR A 93 -1.96 -27.37 -8.44
CA TYR A 93 -3.01 -28.19 -7.80
C TYR A 93 -3.99 -28.79 -8.82
N GLN A 94 -4.33 -28.05 -9.88
CA GLN A 94 -5.15 -28.58 -10.97
C GLN A 94 -4.47 -29.73 -11.71
N ALA A 95 -3.16 -29.61 -11.99
CA ALA A 95 -2.40 -30.71 -12.58
C ALA A 95 -2.39 -31.97 -11.70
N ILE A 96 -2.34 -31.82 -10.38
CA ILE A 96 -2.47 -32.95 -9.44
C ILE A 96 -3.85 -33.64 -9.61
N LEU A 97 -4.94 -32.87 -9.73
CA LEU A 97 -6.28 -33.46 -9.92
C LEU A 97 -6.42 -34.25 -11.23
N ASP A 98 -5.68 -33.86 -12.27
CA ASP A 98 -5.64 -34.53 -13.57
C ASP A 98 -4.83 -35.84 -13.52
N GLU A 99 -3.81 -35.91 -12.65
CA GLU A 99 -2.99 -37.11 -12.44
C GLU A 99 -3.58 -38.08 -11.40
N LEU A 100 -4.46 -37.62 -10.50
CA LEU A 100 -5.04 -38.46 -9.44
C LEU A 100 -5.95 -39.58 -9.96
N ASP A 101 -5.68 -40.80 -9.50
CA ASP A 101 -6.51 -41.97 -9.76
C ASP A 101 -7.95 -41.79 -9.29
N THR A 102 -8.89 -42.39 -10.02
CA THR A 102 -10.34 -42.37 -9.70
C THR A 102 -10.70 -42.97 -8.33
N GLY A 103 -9.80 -43.74 -7.70
CA GLY A 103 -9.96 -44.30 -6.37
C GLY A 103 -9.47 -43.42 -5.21
N ALA A 104 -8.78 -42.31 -5.49
CA ALA A 104 -8.15 -41.45 -4.48
C ALA A 104 -9.08 -40.31 -4.02
N ALA A 105 -10.27 -40.67 -3.51
CA ALA A 105 -11.30 -39.69 -3.16
C ALA A 105 -10.87 -38.70 -2.07
N GLU A 106 -10.20 -39.16 -1.02
CA GLU A 106 -9.71 -38.31 0.08
C GLU A 106 -8.65 -37.31 -0.42
N SER A 107 -7.65 -37.78 -1.18
CA SER A 107 -6.64 -36.90 -1.76
C SER A 107 -7.21 -35.91 -2.77
N ARG A 108 -8.26 -36.30 -3.52
CA ARG A 108 -8.97 -35.39 -4.42
C ARG A 108 -9.65 -34.27 -3.63
N GLU A 109 -10.36 -34.60 -2.56
CA GLU A 109 -11.03 -33.63 -1.69
C GLU A 109 -10.04 -32.64 -1.06
N GLU A 110 -8.89 -33.14 -0.57
CA GLU A 110 -7.83 -32.28 0.00
C GLU A 110 -7.25 -31.28 -1.03
N ILE A 111 -7.03 -31.73 -2.27
CA ILE A 111 -6.51 -30.86 -3.33
C ILE A 111 -7.57 -29.85 -3.79
N GLU A 112 -8.84 -30.25 -3.87
CA GLU A 112 -9.94 -29.33 -4.17
C GLU A 112 -10.06 -28.23 -3.09
N GLN A 113 -9.97 -28.59 -1.81
CA GLN A 113 -9.93 -27.61 -0.72
C GLN A 113 -8.72 -26.67 -0.82
N SER A 114 -7.55 -27.19 -1.20
CA SER A 114 -6.34 -26.37 -1.38
C SER A 114 -6.51 -25.39 -2.54
N ILE A 115 -7.13 -25.80 -3.64
CA ILE A 115 -7.46 -24.93 -4.78
C ILE A 115 -8.40 -23.81 -4.34
N ASP A 116 -9.48 -24.16 -3.62
CA ASP A 116 -10.48 -23.18 -3.21
C ASP A 116 -9.90 -22.14 -2.25
N ALA A 117 -9.10 -22.57 -1.26
CA ALA A 117 -8.39 -21.67 -0.36
C ALA A 117 -7.41 -20.76 -1.12
N THR A 118 -6.62 -21.32 -2.05
CA THR A 118 -5.65 -20.55 -2.86
C THR A 118 -6.35 -19.53 -3.77
N ARG A 119 -7.55 -19.86 -4.29
CA ARG A 119 -8.36 -18.94 -5.10
C ARG A 119 -8.95 -17.81 -4.27
N GLU A 120 -9.37 -18.08 -3.04
CA GLU A 120 -9.84 -17.05 -2.10
C GLU A 120 -8.70 -16.08 -1.74
N GLU A 121 -7.50 -16.61 -1.48
CA GLU A 121 -6.29 -15.80 -1.25
C GLU A 121 -5.94 -14.94 -2.48
N LEU A 122 -5.98 -15.52 -3.68
CA LEU A 122 -5.77 -14.81 -4.95
C LEU A 122 -6.77 -13.65 -5.14
N GLU A 123 -8.06 -13.90 -4.90
CA GLU A 123 -9.10 -12.88 -5.05
C GLU A 123 -8.95 -11.75 -4.03
N THR A 124 -8.55 -12.10 -2.80
CA THR A 124 -8.22 -11.11 -1.76
C THR A 124 -7.08 -10.19 -2.21
N VAL A 125 -6.00 -10.75 -2.76
CA VAL A 125 -4.87 -9.95 -3.24
C VAL A 125 -5.25 -9.08 -4.43
N ARG A 126 -6.06 -9.58 -5.37
CA ARG A 126 -6.57 -8.79 -6.50
C ARG A 126 -7.40 -7.60 -6.03
N THR A 127 -8.35 -7.85 -5.14
CA THR A 127 -9.20 -6.80 -4.56
C THR A 127 -8.37 -5.73 -3.85
N LEU A 128 -7.37 -6.15 -3.06
CA LEU A 128 -6.44 -5.25 -2.38
C LEU A 128 -5.62 -4.41 -3.38
N ASN A 129 -5.09 -5.02 -4.44
CA ASN A 129 -4.34 -4.32 -5.48
C ASN A 129 -5.22 -3.29 -6.18
N ASP A 130 -6.44 -3.67 -6.57
CA ASP A 130 -7.39 -2.80 -7.25
C ASP A 130 -7.75 -1.59 -6.36
N HIS A 131 -8.07 -1.81 -5.08
CA HIS A 131 -8.34 -0.72 -4.15
C HIS A 131 -7.13 0.19 -3.92
N ARG A 132 -5.90 -0.37 -3.84
CA ARG A 132 -4.68 0.45 -3.72
C ARG A 132 -4.42 1.28 -4.97
N GLN A 133 -4.69 0.75 -6.16
CA GLN A 133 -4.56 1.50 -7.41
C GLN A 133 -5.60 2.62 -7.51
N GLU A 134 -6.84 2.35 -7.10
CA GLU A 134 -7.90 3.37 -7.03
C GLU A 134 -7.54 4.49 -6.05
N LEU A 135 -7.03 4.12 -4.85
CA LEU A 135 -6.56 5.08 -3.86
C LEU A 135 -5.39 5.93 -4.38
N LEU A 136 -4.41 5.31 -5.05
CA LEU A 136 -3.27 6.01 -5.65
C LEU A 136 -3.73 7.07 -6.66
N GLU A 137 -4.59 6.71 -7.61
CA GLU A 137 -5.07 7.64 -8.63
C GLU A 137 -5.96 8.74 -8.04
N THR A 138 -6.75 8.42 -7.00
CA THR A 138 -7.57 9.40 -6.28
C THR A 138 -6.70 10.42 -5.55
N LEU A 139 -5.70 9.96 -4.78
CA LEU A 139 -4.76 10.84 -4.07
C LEU A 139 -3.92 11.68 -5.04
N LYS A 140 -3.51 11.11 -6.18
CA LYS A 140 -2.81 11.85 -7.25
C LYS A 140 -3.64 12.98 -7.83
N THR A 141 -4.90 12.71 -8.13
CA THR A 141 -5.85 13.72 -8.62
C THR A 141 -6.09 14.82 -7.58
N ALA A 142 -6.22 14.44 -6.31
CA ALA A 142 -6.40 15.35 -5.20
C ALA A 142 -5.19 16.28 -5.02
N GLU A 143 -3.99 15.71 -4.92
CA GLU A 143 -2.74 16.46 -4.73
C GLU A 143 -2.45 17.38 -5.92
N GLN A 144 -2.66 16.91 -7.16
CA GLN A 144 -2.49 17.76 -8.34
C GLN A 144 -3.44 18.95 -8.31
N SER A 145 -4.71 18.72 -7.99
CA SER A 145 -5.69 19.81 -7.87
C SER A 145 -5.33 20.77 -6.74
N PHE A 146 -4.84 20.25 -5.62
CA PHE A 146 -4.44 21.02 -4.45
C PHE A 146 -3.27 21.96 -4.75
N GLN A 147 -2.19 21.44 -5.34
CA GLN A 147 -1.02 22.23 -5.71
C GLN A 147 -1.35 23.30 -6.75
N VAL A 148 -2.14 22.95 -7.78
CA VAL A 148 -2.61 23.93 -8.78
C VAL A 148 -3.49 25.02 -8.14
N ALA A 149 -4.28 24.68 -7.12
CA ALA A 149 -5.13 25.65 -6.42
C ALA A 149 -4.31 26.70 -5.67
N ILE A 150 -3.26 26.27 -4.94
CA ILE A 150 -2.36 27.17 -4.21
C ILE A 150 -1.68 28.14 -5.17
N VAL A 151 -1.07 27.62 -6.23
CA VAL A 151 -0.39 28.45 -7.24
C VAL A 151 -1.38 29.45 -7.87
N ALA A 152 -2.56 28.98 -8.28
CA ALA A 152 -3.60 29.84 -8.83
C ALA A 152 -4.07 30.94 -7.87
N TYR A 153 -4.14 30.66 -6.56
CA TYR A 153 -4.47 31.66 -5.54
C TYR A 153 -3.39 32.74 -5.50
N THR A 154 -2.11 32.34 -5.44
CA THR A 154 -0.96 33.26 -5.36
C THR A 154 -0.78 34.13 -6.61
N GLU A 155 -1.39 33.78 -7.73
CA GLU A 155 -1.40 34.61 -8.95
C GLU A 155 -2.71 35.41 -9.13
N GLY A 156 -3.53 35.49 -8.08
CA GLY A 156 -4.81 36.23 -8.09
C GLY A 156 -5.89 35.60 -8.98
N SER A 157 -5.73 34.33 -9.38
CA SER A 157 -6.70 33.59 -10.21
C SER A 157 -7.80 32.96 -9.35
N GLN A 158 -8.52 33.77 -8.57
CA GLN A 158 -9.47 33.35 -7.52
C GLN A 158 -10.46 32.26 -7.98
N THR A 159 -11.10 32.44 -9.14
CA THR A 159 -12.07 31.48 -9.68
C THR A 159 -11.45 30.12 -9.94
N LEU A 160 -10.22 30.10 -10.48
CA LEU A 160 -9.49 28.85 -10.73
C LEU A 160 -9.09 28.20 -9.42
N ALA A 161 -8.51 28.97 -8.50
CA ALA A 161 -8.14 28.49 -7.16
C ALA A 161 -9.33 27.82 -6.47
N ARG A 162 -10.50 28.48 -6.46
CA ARG A 162 -11.72 27.95 -5.87
C ARG A 162 -12.20 26.64 -6.50
N ILE A 163 -12.17 26.55 -7.84
CA ILE A 163 -12.55 25.33 -8.55
C ILE A 163 -11.62 24.18 -8.16
N ARG A 164 -10.31 24.45 -8.10
CA ARG A 164 -9.27 23.46 -7.84
C ARG A 164 -9.23 23.02 -6.37
N PHE A 165 -9.40 23.92 -5.40
CA PHE A 165 -9.55 23.54 -4.00
C PHE A 165 -10.79 22.69 -3.76
N ARG A 166 -11.91 22.99 -4.43
CA ARG A 166 -13.10 22.13 -4.36
C ARG A 166 -12.83 20.73 -4.90
N GLN A 167 -12.16 20.63 -6.05
CA GLN A 167 -11.78 19.33 -6.62
C GLN A 167 -10.85 18.55 -5.68
N ALA A 168 -9.83 19.22 -5.14
CA ALA A 168 -8.92 18.62 -4.17
C ALA A 168 -9.66 18.10 -2.93
N ARG A 169 -10.55 18.93 -2.35
CA ARG A 169 -11.40 18.56 -1.22
C ARG A 169 -12.22 17.31 -1.54
N ASP A 170 -13.00 17.35 -2.61
CA ASP A 170 -13.91 16.24 -2.96
C ASP A 170 -13.12 14.95 -3.24
N SER A 171 -11.93 15.05 -3.83
CA SER A 171 -11.05 13.89 -4.08
C SER A 171 -10.36 13.37 -2.81
N PHE A 172 -9.92 14.24 -1.89
CA PHE A 172 -9.40 13.77 -0.60
C PHE A 172 -10.50 13.16 0.27
N GLU A 173 -11.72 13.68 0.23
CA GLU A 173 -12.90 13.06 0.86
C GLU A 173 -13.15 11.67 0.28
N SER A 174 -13.12 11.52 -1.05
CA SER A 174 -13.24 10.21 -1.71
C SER A 174 -12.11 9.25 -1.30
N ALA A 175 -10.87 9.73 -1.15
CA ALA A 175 -9.75 8.91 -0.68
C ALA A 175 -9.94 8.45 0.77
N LEU A 176 -10.51 9.30 1.64
CA LEU A 176 -10.87 8.93 3.00
C LEU A 176 -11.96 7.85 3.01
N ASP A 177 -13.01 8.01 2.19
CA ASP A 177 -14.08 7.01 2.05
C ASP A 177 -13.54 5.64 1.61
N LEU A 178 -12.57 5.60 0.68
CA LEU A 178 -11.91 4.36 0.25
C LEU A 178 -11.13 3.70 1.40
N VAL A 179 -10.38 4.48 2.18
CA VAL A 179 -9.60 3.98 3.32
C VAL A 179 -10.50 3.48 4.45
N GLU A 180 -11.57 4.22 4.76
CA GLU A 180 -12.52 3.85 5.82
C GLU A 180 -13.45 2.70 5.44
N GLY A 181 -13.74 2.53 4.14
CA GLY A 181 -14.57 1.46 3.61
C GLY A 181 -13.85 0.13 3.37
N SER A 182 -12.52 0.10 3.52
CA SER A 182 -11.69 -1.10 3.32
C SER A 182 -11.46 -1.85 4.64
N ASP A 183 -11.57 -3.17 4.61
CA ASP A 183 -11.16 -4.04 5.73
C ASP A 183 -9.63 -4.20 5.82
N GLU A 184 -8.91 -3.87 4.75
CA GLU A 184 -7.45 -3.96 4.62
C GLU A 184 -6.80 -2.57 4.74
N ASP A 185 -5.58 -2.51 5.28
CA ASP A 185 -4.81 -1.27 5.42
C ASP A 185 -4.23 -0.82 4.07
N LEU A 186 -4.96 0.05 3.37
CA LEU A 186 -4.57 0.56 2.05
C LEU A 186 -3.40 1.56 2.09
N LEU A 187 -3.07 2.11 3.26
CA LEU A 187 -2.00 3.10 3.44
C LEU A 187 -0.69 2.49 3.95
N SER A 188 -0.68 1.18 4.21
CA SER A 188 0.51 0.43 4.56
C SER A 188 0.86 -0.54 3.43
N PRO A 189 2.00 -0.36 2.75
CA PRO A 189 3.00 0.69 2.91
C PRO A 189 2.49 2.03 2.36
N PRO A 190 3.15 3.14 2.72
CA PRO A 190 2.75 4.48 2.31
C PRO A 190 2.52 4.60 0.79
N VAL A 191 1.41 5.23 0.43
CA VAL A 191 1.09 5.53 -0.97
C VAL A 191 1.88 6.76 -1.39
N LYS A 192 2.78 6.59 -2.35
CA LYS A 192 3.64 7.65 -2.87
C LYS A 192 3.03 8.26 -4.11
N VAL A 193 2.78 9.56 -4.06
CA VAL A 193 2.12 10.30 -5.12
C VAL A 193 3.11 11.30 -5.69
N SER A 194 3.52 11.09 -6.94
CA SER A 194 4.30 12.07 -7.71
C SER A 194 3.35 12.91 -8.55
N VAL A 195 3.34 14.22 -8.30
CA VAL A 195 2.56 15.18 -9.07
C VAL A 195 3.49 16.06 -9.91
N GLU A 196 3.17 16.18 -11.19
CA GLU A 196 3.75 17.21 -12.05
C GLU A 196 2.62 18.23 -12.29
N PRO A 197 2.52 19.29 -11.46
CA PRO A 197 1.41 20.21 -11.58
C PRO A 197 1.54 20.99 -12.89
N ASP A 198 0.43 21.17 -13.60
CA ASP A 198 0.35 21.95 -14.85
C ASP A 198 0.74 23.43 -14.67
N ARG A 199 0.90 23.86 -13.42
CA ARG A 199 1.25 25.21 -13.00
C ARG A 199 2.22 25.14 -11.84
N THR A 200 3.31 25.89 -11.94
CA THR A 200 4.35 26.00 -10.91
C THR A 200 4.52 27.45 -10.47
N LEU A 201 5.05 27.64 -9.27
CA LEU A 201 5.40 28.98 -8.79
C LEU A 201 6.48 29.59 -9.70
N PRO A 202 6.42 30.91 -9.96
CA PRO A 202 7.42 31.59 -10.78
C PRO A 202 8.79 31.69 -10.09
N SER A 203 8.81 31.61 -8.75
CA SER A 203 10.00 31.58 -7.92
C SER A 203 9.72 30.87 -6.60
N THR A 204 10.76 30.35 -5.96
CA THR A 204 10.71 29.86 -4.58
C THR A 204 11.07 30.94 -3.57
N MET A 205 11.58 32.10 -4.01
CA MET A 205 11.87 33.26 -3.17
C MET A 205 10.58 34.04 -2.88
N LEU A 206 10.26 34.28 -1.61
CA LEU A 206 9.02 34.95 -1.22
C LEU A 206 8.96 36.38 -1.77
N GLY A 207 10.07 37.11 -1.72
CA GLY A 207 10.15 38.49 -2.26
C GLY A 207 10.02 38.62 -3.77
N GLU A 208 10.08 37.51 -4.51
CA GLU A 208 9.88 37.48 -5.97
C GLU A 208 8.44 37.10 -6.34
N LEU A 209 7.60 36.69 -5.38
CA LEU A 209 6.20 36.33 -5.60
C LEU A 209 5.32 37.59 -5.59
N PRO A 210 4.54 37.85 -6.66
CA PRO A 210 3.69 39.04 -6.73
C PRO A 210 2.65 39.19 -5.60
N ALA A 211 2.24 38.08 -4.98
CA ALA A 211 1.29 38.08 -3.87
C ALA A 211 1.92 38.35 -2.50
N VAL A 212 3.25 38.45 -2.40
CA VAL A 212 3.95 38.79 -1.16
C VAL A 212 4.52 40.21 -1.32
N PRO A 213 3.92 41.22 -0.69
CA PRO A 213 4.37 42.60 -0.86
C PRO A 213 5.72 42.84 -0.14
N GLU A 214 6.45 43.87 -0.57
CA GLU A 214 7.78 44.22 -0.04
C GLU A 214 7.82 44.42 1.49
N PRO A 215 6.82 45.08 2.14
CA PRO A 215 6.79 45.18 3.59
C PRO A 215 6.73 43.81 4.30
N ALA A 216 5.88 42.90 3.80
CA ALA A 216 5.77 41.55 4.34
C ALA A 216 7.06 40.75 4.13
N THR A 217 7.70 40.91 2.96
CA THR A 217 8.99 40.29 2.66
C THR A 217 10.07 40.75 3.63
N ALA A 218 10.11 42.04 3.97
CA ALA A 218 11.06 42.58 4.93
C ALA A 218 10.85 41.98 6.33
N SER A 219 9.60 41.92 6.80
CA SER A 219 9.26 41.31 8.11
C SER A 219 9.59 39.83 8.17
N LEU A 220 9.37 39.07 7.08
CA LEU A 220 9.74 37.66 6.99
C LEU A 220 11.26 37.47 6.96
N ALA A 221 11.99 38.31 6.24
CA ALA A 221 13.45 38.28 6.20
C ALA A 221 14.08 38.61 7.57
N ASP A 222 13.49 39.54 8.33
CA ASP A 222 13.90 39.83 9.71
C ASP A 222 13.69 38.61 10.64
N ALA A 223 12.77 37.72 10.28
CA ALA A 223 12.53 36.43 10.93
C ALA A 223 13.29 35.24 10.30
N GLU A 224 14.27 35.52 9.43
CA GLU A 224 15.10 34.51 8.73
C GLU A 224 14.29 33.59 7.79
N VAL A 225 13.19 34.09 7.21
CA VAL A 225 12.35 33.36 6.24
C VAL A 225 12.37 34.10 4.90
N GLU A 226 13.08 33.54 3.92
CA GLU A 226 13.24 34.13 2.59
C GLU A 226 12.55 33.30 1.48
N THR A 227 12.35 32.01 1.73
CA THR A 227 11.86 31.04 0.74
C THR A 227 10.57 30.37 1.17
N VAL A 228 9.80 29.89 0.18
CA VAL A 228 8.57 29.12 0.41
C VAL A 228 8.84 27.86 1.25
N THR A 229 9.99 27.21 1.09
CA THR A 229 10.36 25.99 1.82
C THR A 229 10.66 26.23 3.30
N GLU A 230 10.96 27.48 3.69
CA GLU A 230 11.17 27.86 5.10
C GLU A 230 9.86 28.15 5.83
N LEU A 231 8.72 28.20 5.12
CA LEU A 231 7.40 28.31 5.73
C LEU A 231 6.96 26.94 6.26
N GLU A 232 7.36 26.63 7.50
CA GLU A 232 6.93 25.41 8.17
C GLU A 232 5.45 25.52 8.58
N SER A 233 4.57 24.75 7.91
CA SER A 233 3.17 24.60 8.29
C SER A 233 3.05 24.14 9.75
N SER A 234 2.16 24.76 10.51
CA SER A 234 1.87 24.28 11.88
C SER A 234 1.08 22.97 11.87
N LYS A 235 0.88 22.40 13.07
CA LYS A 235 0.21 21.10 13.27
C LYS A 235 -1.29 21.22 13.53
N GLU A 236 -1.79 22.42 13.78
CA GLU A 236 -3.18 22.66 14.18
C GLU A 236 -3.88 23.57 13.16
N PRO A 237 -5.17 23.34 12.85
CA PRO A 237 -5.95 24.23 12.00
C PRO A 237 -5.90 25.68 12.51
N PRO A 238 -5.78 26.70 11.63
CA PRO A 238 -5.80 26.64 10.16
C PRO A 238 -4.42 26.39 9.52
N TRP A 239 -3.49 25.78 10.25
CA TRP A 239 -2.12 25.44 9.83
C TRP A 239 -1.22 26.61 9.40
N PRO A 240 -1.34 27.84 9.97
CA PRO A 240 -0.44 28.92 9.61
C PRO A 240 0.97 28.62 10.14
N PRO A 241 2.03 29.01 9.44
CA PRO A 241 3.38 28.97 10.00
C PRO A 241 3.49 29.85 11.25
N ALA A 242 4.28 29.41 12.25
CA ALA A 242 4.42 30.13 13.51
C ALA A 242 4.95 31.58 13.33
N VAL A 243 5.81 31.79 12.33
CA VAL A 243 6.28 33.13 11.94
C VAL A 243 5.14 34.01 11.44
N VAL A 244 4.21 33.45 10.66
CA VAL A 244 3.05 34.18 10.13
C VAL A 244 2.10 34.56 11.27
N GLU A 245 1.83 33.65 12.21
CA GLU A 245 1.01 33.97 13.40
C GLU A 245 1.60 35.10 14.23
N THR A 246 2.93 35.10 14.41
CA THR A 246 3.64 36.14 15.17
C THR A 246 3.51 37.48 14.48
N LEU A 247 3.78 37.56 13.19
CA LEU A 247 3.72 38.81 12.43
C LEU A 247 2.29 39.36 12.30
N VAL A 248 1.28 38.49 12.23
CA VAL A 248 -0.14 38.92 12.31
C VAL A 248 -0.44 39.52 13.69
N ALA A 249 0.03 38.91 14.77
CA ALA A 249 -0.18 39.42 16.13
C ALA A 249 0.52 40.77 16.39
N GLU A 250 1.57 41.07 15.63
CA GLU A 250 2.32 42.32 15.66
C GLU A 250 1.76 43.40 14.70
N ASP A 251 0.65 43.11 14.00
CA ASP A 251 0.04 43.96 12.97
C ASP A 251 0.97 44.25 11.76
N ASP A 252 1.99 43.41 11.53
CA ASP A 252 2.95 43.53 10.43
C ASP A 252 2.50 42.84 9.14
N LEU A 253 1.53 41.91 9.24
CA LEU A 253 0.88 41.26 8.10
C LEU A 253 -0.62 41.51 8.12
N ASP A 254 -1.18 41.83 6.96
CA ASP A 254 -2.62 41.79 6.77
C ASP A 254 -3.13 40.35 6.57
N ASP A 255 -4.44 40.16 6.74
CA ASP A 255 -5.09 38.85 6.67
C ASP A 255 -4.92 38.17 5.29
N GLU A 256 -4.83 38.94 4.20
CA GLU A 256 -4.70 38.41 2.84
C GLU A 256 -3.30 37.86 2.60
N VAL A 257 -2.27 38.58 3.04
CA VAL A 257 -0.88 38.13 2.98
C VAL A 257 -0.67 36.94 3.92
N ALA A 258 -1.21 36.97 5.14
CA ALA A 258 -1.14 35.84 6.07
C ALA A 258 -1.78 34.58 5.49
N THR A 259 -2.93 34.72 4.82
CA THR A 259 -3.57 33.62 4.09
C THR A 259 -2.70 33.09 2.96
N THR A 260 -2.11 33.99 2.16
CA THR A 260 -1.20 33.62 1.06
C THR A 260 -0.01 32.82 1.57
N LEU A 261 0.65 33.27 2.63
CA LEU A 261 1.80 32.58 3.23
C LEU A 261 1.40 31.23 3.84
N THR A 262 0.21 31.15 4.43
CA THR A 262 -0.34 29.88 4.93
C THR A 262 -0.52 28.87 3.80
N LEU A 263 -1.12 29.28 2.67
CA LEU A 263 -1.27 28.41 1.51
C LEU A 263 0.08 28.01 0.90
N LEU A 264 1.03 28.95 0.80
CA LEU A 264 2.38 28.69 0.30
C LEU A 264 3.14 27.66 1.15
N SER A 265 2.91 27.63 2.47
CA SER A 265 3.51 26.63 3.38
C SER A 265 3.08 25.19 3.09
N TRP A 266 2.04 24.99 2.28
CA TRP A 266 1.54 23.67 1.89
C TRP A 266 1.99 23.21 0.51
N VAL A 267 2.69 24.09 -0.22
CA VAL A 267 3.31 23.74 -1.51
C VAL A 267 4.40 22.73 -1.22
N ASP A 268 4.30 21.57 -1.85
CA ASP A 268 5.34 20.57 -1.71
C ASP A 268 6.50 20.90 -2.65
N GLY A 269 7.69 21.05 -2.08
CA GLY A 269 8.93 21.22 -2.84
C GLY A 269 9.54 19.89 -3.28
N ALA A 270 9.02 18.77 -2.77
CA ALA A 270 9.47 17.43 -3.14
C ALA A 270 8.72 16.91 -4.37
N ASP A 271 9.42 16.13 -5.19
CA ASP A 271 8.84 15.48 -6.39
C ASP A 271 7.73 14.45 -6.05
N THR A 272 7.54 14.12 -4.76
CA THR A 272 6.63 13.06 -4.31
C THR A 272 6.11 13.34 -2.89
N HIS A 273 4.79 13.27 -2.72
CA HIS A 273 4.11 13.31 -1.44
C HIS A 273 3.76 11.89 -0.97
N GLU A 274 3.94 11.60 0.32
CA GLU A 274 3.69 10.27 0.88
C GLU A 274 2.49 10.27 1.84
N PHE A 275 1.54 9.36 1.60
CA PHE A 275 0.38 9.13 2.47
C PHE A 275 0.53 7.77 3.18
N GLY A 276 0.98 7.80 4.44
CA GLY A 276 1.17 6.60 5.26
C GLY A 276 0.15 6.44 6.41
N ALA A 277 -0.77 7.40 6.56
CA ALA A 277 -1.77 7.38 7.63
C ALA A 277 -3.02 8.18 7.21
N THR A 278 -4.19 7.75 7.69
CA THR A 278 -5.46 8.44 7.46
C THR A 278 -5.42 9.89 7.94
N THR A 279 -4.66 10.17 9.01
CA THR A 279 -4.47 11.54 9.53
C THR A 279 -3.77 12.45 8.52
N THR A 280 -2.83 11.94 7.71
CA THR A 280 -2.18 12.72 6.64
C THR A 280 -3.16 13.08 5.53
N VAL A 281 -4.00 12.13 5.10
CA VAL A 281 -5.05 12.37 4.10
C VAL A 281 -6.09 13.36 4.64
N SER A 282 -6.51 13.18 5.89
CA SER A 282 -7.46 14.05 6.58
C SER A 282 -6.93 15.48 6.73
N GLN A 283 -5.66 15.66 7.10
CA GLN A 283 -5.04 16.98 7.14
C GLN A 283 -5.07 17.66 5.76
N ARG A 284 -4.70 16.96 4.69
CA ARG A 284 -4.76 17.51 3.32
C ARG A 284 -6.20 17.86 2.90
N HIS A 285 -7.18 17.03 3.27
CA HIS A 285 -8.59 17.33 3.07
C HIS A 285 -8.98 18.65 3.75
N GLU A 286 -8.64 18.83 5.03
CA GLU A 286 -9.00 20.04 5.77
C GLU A 286 -8.27 21.29 5.27
N GLN A 287 -7.01 21.16 4.83
CA GLN A 287 -6.29 22.22 4.12
C GLN A 287 -7.01 22.62 2.81
N ALA A 288 -7.51 21.64 2.05
CA ALA A 288 -8.29 21.91 0.84
C ALA A 288 -9.63 22.61 1.16
N VAL A 289 -10.30 22.23 2.25
CA VAL A 289 -11.50 22.93 2.77
C VAL A 289 -11.17 24.39 3.13
N HIS A 290 -10.05 24.60 3.82
CA HIS A 290 -9.60 25.93 4.19
C HIS A 290 -9.35 26.78 2.93
N GLY A 291 -8.54 26.29 1.98
CA GLY A 291 -8.27 26.99 0.72
C GLY A 291 -9.54 27.28 -0.09
N PHE A 292 -10.51 26.37 -0.12
CA PHE A 292 -11.82 26.60 -0.75
C PHE A 292 -12.59 27.75 -0.08
N THR A 293 -12.52 27.84 1.25
CA THR A 293 -13.18 28.91 2.02
C THR A 293 -12.53 30.27 1.77
N GLN A 294 -11.19 30.32 1.74
CA GLN A 294 -10.45 31.57 1.48
C GLN A 294 -10.54 32.06 0.03
N SER A 295 -10.85 31.16 -0.91
CA SER A 295 -11.00 31.48 -2.33
C SER A 295 -12.46 31.82 -2.74
N SER A 296 -13.39 31.87 -1.78
CA SER A 296 -14.83 31.95 -2.05
C SER A 296 -15.42 33.36 -2.17
#